data_AF-B7ZXY1-F1
#
_entry.id   AF-B7ZXY1-F1
#
_cell.length_a   1.000
_cell.length_b   1.000
_cell.length_c   1.000
_cell.angle_alpha   90.00
_cell.angle_beta   90.00
_cell.angle_gamma   90.00
#
_symmetry.space_group_name_H-M   'P 1'
#
loop_
_entity.id
_entity.type
_entity.pdbx_description
1 polymer ?
#
loop_
_entity_poly.entity_id
_entity_poly.type
_entity_poly.pdbx_seq_one_letter_code
_entity_poly.pdbx_strand_id
1 'polypeptide(L)'
;MQGIVSIGVSAARVLVEDISHEYRRRRKEETDVARSRVETYIRSSLRTAFAQRMEEADSKRSSRNPTPVLSILAKDISDLATKEKKLYSPILKTWHPLASGVAVATLHSCYGNELKQFVAGLTELTPDTVEVLKSADKLEKDLVNIAVEDSVDSDDGGKSLIREMPPYEAENAIANLVKVWIKERVDRLKGWVDRNLKQETWNPGANRDNFAPSSVEMLRVIGETLDAFFQLPIPMHPALLPDLTVGLDRSLQLYVAKAKSGCGARNSFMPQLPPLTRCEVGSKLLFKKKEKPQNLQVRVSQNGASNGNDPLGLPQLCVRLNTLQYIRGEFENLEKKIKTSLRNVESAQADITDGLNIKFELCQAACQEGIQQICETTAYKVMFYDLGHVLWDTLHVGDTASNRVEVLLRELDPVLETVSSMVHNKVRNRAITALMKATFDGFLLVLLAGGPLRTFTRQDSQIIEDDFRALRDLYLADGDGLPEELVDKASSQVKNVLPLFRADSESLIERFKRMMVESNRPASKNRLPLPPTTGHWSPNEPNTVLRVLCYRNDETATKFLKKTYNLPKKI
;
A
#
# COMPACT_ATOMS: atom_id res chain seq x y z
N MET A 1 -10.72 6.80 69.39
CA MET A 1 -11.31 7.46 68.20
C MET A 1 -12.75 7.88 68.44
N GLN A 2 -13.70 6.96 68.66
CA GLN A 2 -15.14 7.27 68.79
C GLN A 2 -15.44 8.39 69.81
N GLY A 3 -14.84 8.36 70.99
CA GLY A 3 -15.01 9.42 72.00
C GLY A 3 -14.50 10.79 71.55
N ILE A 4 -13.39 10.85 70.81
CA ILE A 4 -12.83 12.11 70.28
C ILE A 4 -13.73 12.67 69.17
N VAL A 5 -14.22 11.81 68.27
CA VAL A 5 -15.18 12.22 67.21
C VAL A 5 -16.48 12.70 67.83
N SER A 6 -17.00 12.00 68.85
CA SER A 6 -18.21 12.41 69.58
C SER A 6 -18.05 13.79 70.22
N ILE A 7 -16.94 14.06 70.92
CA ILE A 7 -16.65 15.38 71.51
C ILE A 7 -16.55 16.44 70.42
N GLY A 8 -15.84 16.15 69.32
CA GLY A 8 -15.68 17.08 68.19
C GLY A 8 -17.00 17.40 67.48
N VAL A 9 -17.90 16.43 67.34
CA VAL A 9 -19.25 16.62 66.79
C VAL A 9 -20.12 17.42 67.75
N SER A 10 -20.11 17.09 69.05
CA SER A 10 -20.87 17.84 70.06
C SER A 10 -20.41 19.30 70.15
N ALA A 11 -19.11 19.56 70.15
CA ALA A 11 -18.57 20.92 70.13
C ALA A 11 -18.95 21.67 68.85
N ALA A 12 -18.93 21.01 67.68
CA ALA A 12 -19.35 21.61 66.43
C ALA A 12 -20.86 21.94 66.41
N ARG A 13 -21.71 21.10 67.00
CA ARG A 13 -23.15 21.38 67.15
C ARG A 13 -23.38 22.61 68.01
N VAL A 14 -22.73 22.71 69.17
CA VAL A 14 -22.82 23.88 70.06
C VAL A 14 -22.38 25.17 69.35
N LEU A 15 -21.25 25.14 68.63
CA LEU A 15 -20.76 26.31 67.89
C LEU A 15 -21.71 26.76 66.77
N VAL A 16 -22.36 25.84 66.06
CA VAL A 16 -23.33 26.17 65.02
C VAL A 16 -24.64 26.68 65.62
N GLU A 17 -25.07 26.12 66.75
CA GLU A 17 -26.23 26.61 67.52
C GLU A 17 -26.00 28.05 68.01
N ASP A 18 -24.83 28.35 68.58
CA ASP A 18 -24.46 29.70 69.05
C ASP A 18 -24.42 30.73 67.91
N ILE A 19 -23.85 30.39 66.74
CA ILE A 19 -23.79 31.27 65.56
C ILE A 19 -25.17 31.43 64.91
N SER A 20 -25.99 30.38 64.90
CA SER A 20 -27.35 30.41 64.33
C SER A 20 -28.33 31.22 65.18
N HIS A 21 -28.03 31.42 66.47
CA HIS A 21 -28.77 32.34 67.34
C HIS A 21 -28.50 33.82 67.02
N GLU A 22 -27.34 34.15 66.43
CA GLU A 22 -26.95 35.52 66.07
C GLU A 22 -27.50 35.98 64.70
N TYR A 23 -27.75 35.05 63.77
CA TYR A 23 -28.23 35.34 62.40
C TYR A 23 -29.59 34.69 62.07
N ARG A 24 -30.65 35.01 62.82
CA ARG A 24 -32.03 34.67 62.41
C ARG A 24 -32.48 35.52 61.20
N ARG A 25 -32.15 35.09 59.97
CA ARG A 25 -32.97 35.20 58.74
C ARG A 25 -32.12 34.86 57.51
N ARG A 26 -32.05 33.58 57.12
CA ARG A 26 -32.28 33.06 55.75
C ARG A 26 -31.76 31.62 55.59
N ARG A 27 -32.61 30.79 54.97
CA ARG A 27 -32.45 29.39 54.51
C ARG A 27 -32.27 28.31 55.59
N LYS A 28 -33.33 27.52 55.72
CA LYS A 28 -33.38 26.25 56.44
C LYS A 28 -33.07 25.13 55.44
N GLU A 29 -31.81 24.98 55.07
CA GLU A 29 -31.29 23.66 54.69
C GLU A 29 -30.69 23.11 55.99
N GLU A 30 -31.38 22.17 56.63
CA GLU A 30 -30.82 21.43 57.78
C GLU A 30 -29.66 20.57 57.27
N THR A 31 -28.49 21.19 57.14
CA THR A 31 -27.24 20.47 56.93
C THR A 31 -26.95 19.73 58.22
N ASP A 32 -26.87 18.40 58.16
CA ASP A 32 -26.47 17.60 59.32
C ASP A 32 -25.03 17.97 59.69
N VAL A 33 -24.90 18.80 60.72
CA VAL A 33 -23.62 19.32 61.24
C VAL A 33 -22.67 18.18 61.60
N ALA A 34 -23.20 17.06 62.11
CA ALA A 34 -22.38 15.91 62.45
C ALA A 34 -21.82 15.25 61.19
N ARG A 35 -22.68 15.04 60.18
CA ARG A 35 -22.30 14.49 58.88
C ARG A 35 -21.22 15.34 58.19
N SER A 36 -21.47 16.63 58.02
CA SER A 36 -20.55 17.57 57.36
C SER A 36 -19.19 17.66 58.08
N ARG A 37 -19.20 17.65 59.41
CA ARG A 37 -17.97 17.74 60.20
C ARG A 37 -17.14 16.45 60.11
N VAL A 38 -17.79 15.29 60.20
CA VAL A 38 -17.13 13.98 60.06
C VAL A 38 -16.58 13.80 58.65
N GLU A 39 -17.32 14.22 57.62
CA GLU A 39 -16.86 14.26 56.24
C GLU A 39 -15.58 15.09 56.10
N THR A 40 -15.53 16.28 56.71
CA THR A 40 -14.33 17.13 56.73
C THR A 40 -13.14 16.44 57.42
N TYR A 41 -13.38 15.76 58.54
CA TYR A 41 -12.32 15.01 59.25
C TYR A 41 -11.77 13.87 58.40
N ILE A 42 -12.64 13.08 57.75
CA ILE A 42 -12.25 12.01 56.84
C ILE A 42 -11.39 12.56 55.71
N ARG A 43 -11.84 13.62 55.02
CA ARG A 43 -11.10 14.18 53.89
C ARG A 43 -9.73 14.74 54.33
N SER A 44 -9.67 15.44 55.46
CA SER A 44 -8.42 16.01 55.97
C SER A 44 -7.42 14.95 56.42
N SER A 45 -7.89 13.92 57.14
CA SER A 45 -7.01 12.84 57.61
C SER A 45 -6.43 12.04 56.44
N LEU A 46 -7.24 11.73 55.42
CA LEU A 46 -6.80 10.96 54.26
C LEU A 46 -5.89 11.75 53.32
N ARG A 47 -6.09 13.06 53.16
CA ARG A 47 -5.11 13.91 52.46
C ARG A 47 -3.75 13.91 53.15
N THR A 48 -3.76 13.98 54.48
CA THR A 48 -2.52 13.94 55.28
C THR A 48 -1.86 12.56 55.18
N ALA A 49 -2.63 11.48 55.30
CA ALA A 49 -2.12 10.13 55.15
C ALA A 49 -1.58 9.87 53.74
N PHE A 50 -2.24 10.38 52.70
CA PHE A 50 -1.76 10.29 51.32
C PHE A 50 -0.40 10.98 51.15
N ALA A 51 -0.24 12.20 51.67
CA ALA A 51 1.03 12.92 51.62
C ALA A 51 2.16 12.14 52.32
N GLN A 52 1.88 11.54 53.48
CA GLN A 52 2.85 10.66 54.17
C GLN A 52 3.23 9.44 53.32
N ARG A 53 2.25 8.80 52.67
CA ARG A 53 2.50 7.65 51.78
C ARG A 53 3.33 8.03 50.55
N MET A 54 3.13 9.24 50.02
CA MET A 54 3.94 9.76 48.93
C MET A 54 5.41 9.94 49.32
N GLU A 55 5.68 10.58 50.46
CA GLU A 55 7.05 10.74 51.00
C GLU A 55 7.72 9.37 51.29
N GLU A 56 6.95 8.42 51.84
CA GLU A 56 7.42 7.03 52.02
C GLU A 56 7.73 6.34 50.68
N ALA A 57 6.91 6.54 49.64
CA ALA A 57 7.13 5.96 48.32
C ALA A 57 8.37 6.56 47.63
N ASP A 58 8.58 7.88 47.78
CA ASP A 58 9.75 8.58 47.25
C ASP A 58 11.05 8.15 47.94
N SER A 59 11.02 7.90 49.25
CA SER A 59 12.20 7.43 50.01
C SER A 59 12.56 5.96 49.75
N LYS A 60 11.60 5.13 49.34
CA LYS A 60 11.81 3.72 48.96
C LYS A 60 12.49 3.53 47.61
N ARG A 61 12.90 4.61 46.93
CA ARG A 61 13.62 4.60 45.65
C ARG A 61 15.03 4.00 45.82
N SER A 62 15.10 2.67 45.95
CA SER A 62 16.35 1.91 46.09
C SER A 62 16.96 1.61 44.72
N SER A 63 18.30 1.65 44.63
CA SER A 63 19.06 1.41 43.38
C SER A 63 18.98 -0.02 42.85
N ARG A 64 18.31 -0.96 43.53
CA ARG A 64 18.33 -2.41 43.22
C ARG A 64 17.07 -2.97 42.57
N ASN A 65 15.95 -2.24 42.50
CA ASN A 65 14.75 -2.59 41.70
C ASN A 65 13.92 -1.32 41.46
N PRO A 66 13.86 -0.76 40.23
CA PRO A 66 13.24 0.54 39.99
C PRO A 66 11.75 0.38 39.67
N THR A 67 10.95 -0.15 40.60
CA THR A 67 9.49 -0.05 40.45
C THR A 67 9.12 1.44 40.47
N PRO A 68 8.30 1.93 39.51
CA PRO A 68 7.94 3.34 39.46
C PRO A 68 7.25 3.79 40.75
N VAL A 69 7.58 5.00 41.23
CA VAL A 69 7.06 5.55 42.50
C VAL A 69 5.53 5.54 42.52
N LEU A 70 4.88 5.92 41.42
CA LEU A 70 3.42 5.93 41.34
C LEU A 70 2.80 4.52 41.37
N SER A 71 3.49 3.49 40.89
CA SER A 71 3.05 2.09 41.02
C SER A 71 3.08 1.63 42.48
N ILE A 72 4.15 2.00 43.21
CA ILE A 72 4.28 1.74 44.65
C ILE A 72 3.18 2.49 45.41
N LEU A 73 2.99 3.78 45.11
CA LEU A 73 1.97 4.61 45.71
C LEU A 73 0.58 4.03 45.47
N ALA A 74 0.26 3.58 44.26
CA ALA A 74 -1.04 3.00 43.95
C ALA A 74 -1.37 1.80 44.85
N LYS A 75 -0.38 0.93 45.09
CA LYS A 75 -0.52 -0.20 46.02
C LYS A 75 -0.71 0.28 47.46
N ASP A 76 0.13 1.20 47.93
CA ASP A 76 0.07 1.74 49.29
C ASP A 76 -1.28 2.45 49.57
N ILE A 77 -1.86 3.10 48.55
CA ILE A 77 -3.19 3.72 48.63
C ILE A 77 -4.32 2.69 48.62
N SER A 78 -4.23 1.61 47.83
CA SER A 78 -5.21 0.51 47.89
C SER A 78 -5.22 -0.16 49.28
N ASP A 79 -4.04 -0.37 49.87
CA ASP A 79 -3.90 -0.89 51.23
C ASP A 79 -4.46 0.08 52.28
N LEU A 80 -4.23 1.39 52.11
CA LEU A 80 -4.78 2.43 52.98
C LEU A 80 -6.32 2.47 52.91
N ALA A 81 -6.90 2.43 51.71
CA ALA A 81 -8.34 2.39 51.50
C ALA A 81 -8.97 1.15 52.14
N THR A 82 -8.32 -0.01 52.02
CA THR A 82 -8.77 -1.26 52.63
C THR A 82 -8.74 -1.18 54.17
N LYS A 83 -7.72 -0.55 54.75
CA LYS A 83 -7.62 -0.34 56.21
C LYS A 83 -8.69 0.64 56.70
N GLU A 84 -8.89 1.75 55.99
CA GLU A 84 -9.91 2.75 56.29
C GLU A 84 -11.31 2.12 56.34
N LYS A 85 -11.68 1.39 55.27
CA LYS A 85 -12.94 0.65 55.16
C LYS A 85 -13.17 -0.33 56.30
N LYS A 86 -12.13 -1.08 56.71
CA LYS A 86 -12.25 -2.15 57.71
C LYS A 86 -12.26 -1.63 59.14
N LEU A 87 -11.46 -0.61 59.45
CA LEU A 87 -11.18 -0.20 60.83
C LEU A 87 -11.94 1.07 61.25
N TYR A 88 -12.06 2.05 60.35
CA TYR A 88 -12.52 3.39 60.70
C TYR A 88 -13.92 3.67 60.18
N SER A 89 -14.23 3.28 58.94
CA SER A 89 -15.54 3.51 58.35
C SER A 89 -16.72 2.94 59.16
N PRO A 90 -16.65 1.74 59.80
CA PRO A 90 -17.76 1.23 60.63
C PRO A 90 -18.08 2.12 61.83
N ILE A 91 -17.06 2.79 62.40
CA ILE A 91 -17.22 3.73 63.52
C ILE A 91 -17.83 5.05 63.02
N LEU A 92 -17.36 5.53 61.87
CA LEU A 92 -17.76 6.81 61.31
C LEU A 92 -19.16 6.78 60.68
N LYS A 93 -19.64 5.60 60.28
CA LYS A 93 -21.01 5.37 59.77
C LYS A 93 -22.11 5.77 60.73
N THR A 94 -21.83 5.85 62.03
CA THR A 94 -22.78 6.39 63.03
C THR A 94 -23.16 7.85 62.77
N TRP A 95 -22.30 8.61 62.09
CA TRP A 95 -22.52 10.04 61.77
C TRP A 95 -22.52 10.34 60.27
N HIS A 96 -21.87 9.51 59.45
CA HIS A 96 -21.83 9.68 58.00
C HIS A 96 -22.10 8.35 57.28
N PRO A 97 -23.30 8.10 56.74
CA PRO A 97 -23.67 6.82 56.15
C PRO A 97 -22.70 6.32 55.05
N LEU A 98 -22.12 7.24 54.29
CA LEU A 98 -21.16 6.95 53.20
C LEU A 98 -19.69 7.21 53.59
N ALA A 99 -19.31 6.90 54.84
CA ALA A 99 -17.97 7.21 55.35
C ALA A 99 -16.84 6.54 54.55
N SER A 100 -17.02 5.30 54.09
CA SER A 100 -16.02 4.59 53.28
C SER A 100 -15.94 5.20 51.88
N GLY A 101 -17.09 5.60 51.32
CA GLY A 101 -17.20 6.27 50.04
C GLY A 101 -16.45 7.58 49.99
N VAL A 102 -16.73 8.49 50.93
CA VAL A 102 -16.03 9.79 51.05
C VAL A 102 -14.52 9.59 51.18
N ALA A 103 -14.11 8.55 51.92
CA ALA A 103 -12.72 8.22 52.09
C ALA A 103 -12.04 7.85 50.76
N VAL A 104 -12.59 6.88 50.03
CA VAL A 104 -12.00 6.43 48.76
C VAL A 104 -12.11 7.48 47.66
N ALA A 105 -13.16 8.32 47.65
CA ALA A 105 -13.25 9.47 46.73
C ALA A 105 -12.13 10.49 46.99
N THR A 106 -11.76 10.71 48.26
CA THR A 106 -10.64 11.58 48.62
C THR A 106 -9.31 11.00 48.15
N LEU A 107 -9.05 9.71 48.43
CA LEU A 107 -7.83 9.03 48.00
C LEU A 107 -7.72 8.99 46.46
N HIS A 108 -8.85 8.73 45.81
CA HIS A 108 -8.95 8.71 44.36
C HIS A 108 -8.58 10.07 43.75
N SER A 109 -9.11 11.16 44.30
CA SER A 109 -8.79 12.52 43.85
C SER A 109 -7.32 12.86 44.05
N CYS A 110 -6.73 12.47 45.19
CA CYS A 110 -5.31 12.73 45.46
C CYS A 110 -4.40 12.00 44.46
N TYR A 111 -4.58 10.69 44.28
CA TYR A 111 -3.79 9.92 43.32
C TYR A 111 -4.04 10.37 41.87
N GLY A 112 -5.28 10.69 41.52
CA GLY A 112 -5.65 11.16 40.19
C GLY A 112 -4.95 12.47 39.78
N ASN A 113 -4.67 13.37 40.74
CA ASN A 113 -3.93 14.59 40.44
C ASN A 113 -2.46 14.30 40.09
N GLU A 114 -1.82 13.39 40.81
CA GLU A 114 -0.44 12.95 40.53
C GLU A 114 -0.34 12.19 39.21
N LEU A 115 -1.30 11.29 38.97
CA LEU A 115 -1.38 10.55 37.72
C LEU A 115 -1.55 11.50 36.51
N LYS A 116 -2.37 12.54 36.63
CA LYS A 116 -2.53 13.55 35.56
C LYS A 116 -1.22 14.27 35.25
N GLN A 117 -0.46 14.65 36.27
CA GLN A 117 0.85 15.29 36.06
C GLN A 117 1.85 14.33 35.40
N PHE A 118 1.85 13.07 35.83
CA PHE A 118 2.67 12.02 35.22
C PHE A 118 2.33 11.84 33.74
N VAL A 119 1.04 11.65 33.41
CA VAL A 119 0.57 11.43 32.03
C VAL A 119 0.89 12.62 31.13
N ALA A 120 0.76 13.85 31.63
CA ALA A 120 1.09 15.06 30.88
C ALA A 120 2.58 15.15 30.51
N GLY A 121 3.46 14.50 31.26
CA GLY A 121 4.90 14.46 31.01
C GLY A 121 5.38 13.30 30.12
N LEU A 122 4.49 12.41 29.68
CA LEU A 122 4.88 11.22 28.92
C LEU A 122 5.14 11.54 27.44
N THR A 123 6.31 11.16 26.95
CA THR A 123 6.68 11.25 25.53
C THR A 123 6.79 9.89 24.85
N GLU A 124 7.08 8.82 25.60
CA GLU A 124 7.40 7.50 25.05
C GLU A 124 6.72 6.37 25.83
N LEU A 125 6.49 5.26 25.14
CA LEU A 125 6.00 4.02 25.74
C LEU A 125 7.19 3.23 26.33
N THR A 126 7.30 3.21 27.66
CA THR A 126 8.29 2.43 28.40
C THR A 126 7.61 1.38 29.29
N PRO A 127 8.31 0.30 29.70
CA PRO A 127 7.77 -0.67 30.65
C PRO A 127 7.27 -0.02 31.95
N ASP A 128 8.03 0.95 32.48
CA ASP A 128 7.69 1.73 33.67
C ASP A 128 6.36 2.50 33.50
N THR A 129 6.18 3.16 32.36
CA THR A 129 4.95 3.88 32.06
C THR A 129 3.74 2.94 32.00
N VAL A 130 3.89 1.77 31.39
CA VAL A 130 2.81 0.78 31.33
C VAL A 130 2.51 0.22 32.73
N GLU A 131 3.53 0.00 33.56
CA GLU A 131 3.36 -0.46 34.94
C GLU A 131 2.60 0.56 35.80
N VAL A 132 2.92 1.85 35.70
CA VAL A 132 2.20 2.92 36.40
C VAL A 132 0.73 2.96 35.99
N LEU A 133 0.45 2.93 34.68
CA LEU A 133 -0.91 3.02 34.16
C LEU A 133 -1.74 1.77 34.52
N LYS A 134 -1.14 0.58 34.49
CA LYS A 134 -1.81 -0.64 34.98
C LYS A 134 -2.11 -0.59 36.48
N SER A 135 -1.16 -0.08 37.27
CA SER A 135 -1.33 0.05 38.72
C SER A 135 -2.43 1.09 39.05
N ALA A 136 -2.50 2.18 38.27
CA ALA A 136 -3.55 3.18 38.36
C ALA A 136 -4.94 2.61 38.02
N ASP A 137 -5.06 1.88 36.91
CA ASP A 137 -6.31 1.20 36.51
C ASP A 137 -6.80 0.22 37.59
N LYS A 138 -5.87 -0.57 38.15
CA LYS A 138 -6.19 -1.47 39.25
C LYS A 138 -6.66 -0.71 40.50
N LEU A 139 -5.95 0.35 40.90
CA LEU A 139 -6.33 1.17 42.04
C LEU A 139 -7.71 1.78 41.85
N GLU A 140 -8.01 2.32 40.67
CA GLU A 140 -9.33 2.86 40.36
C GLU A 140 -10.42 1.82 40.58
N LYS A 141 -10.25 0.62 40.02
CA LYS A 141 -11.20 -0.50 40.20
C LYS A 141 -11.39 -0.84 41.68
N ASP A 142 -10.31 -0.92 42.45
CA ASP A 142 -10.36 -1.19 43.89
C ASP A 142 -11.14 -0.10 44.65
N LEU A 143 -10.85 1.18 44.40
CA LEU A 143 -11.50 2.31 45.07
C LEU A 143 -12.98 2.45 44.66
N VAL A 144 -13.29 2.31 43.38
CA VAL A 144 -14.67 2.37 42.86
C VAL A 144 -15.50 1.24 43.44
N ASN A 145 -14.96 0.03 43.55
CA ASN A 145 -15.67 -1.09 44.19
C ASN A 145 -16.03 -0.78 45.65
N ILE A 146 -15.10 -0.19 46.41
CA ILE A 146 -15.38 0.23 47.79
C ILE A 146 -16.47 1.31 47.83
N ALA A 147 -16.42 2.29 46.92
CA ALA A 147 -17.44 3.34 46.82
C ALA A 147 -18.83 2.78 46.50
N VAL A 148 -18.91 1.85 45.54
CA VAL A 148 -20.16 1.19 45.14
C VAL A 148 -20.74 0.40 46.30
N GLU A 149 -19.93 -0.44 46.96
CA GLU A 149 -20.35 -1.22 48.14
C GLU A 149 -20.86 -0.34 49.28
N ASP A 150 -20.24 0.83 49.50
CA ASP A 150 -20.67 1.75 50.57
C ASP A 150 -22.00 2.44 50.26
N SER A 151 -22.37 2.51 48.98
CA SER A 151 -23.52 3.28 48.48
C SER A 151 -24.76 2.45 48.17
N VAL A 152 -24.74 1.14 48.45
CA VAL A 152 -25.84 0.21 48.15
C VAL A 152 -27.17 0.67 48.76
N ASP A 153 -27.13 1.20 49.99
CA ASP A 153 -28.33 1.63 50.73
C ASP A 153 -28.59 3.16 50.63
N SER A 154 -27.96 3.85 49.66
CA SER A 154 -28.09 5.30 49.50
C SER A 154 -29.27 5.71 48.62
N ASP A 155 -29.92 6.83 48.94
CA ASP A 155 -31.10 7.35 48.23
C ASP A 155 -30.84 7.66 46.75
N ASP A 156 -29.60 8.03 46.39
CA ASP A 156 -29.20 8.33 45.01
C ASP A 156 -28.48 7.17 44.32
N GLY A 157 -28.37 6.02 44.99
CA GLY A 157 -27.65 4.84 44.51
C GLY A 157 -26.16 5.09 44.23
N GLY A 158 -25.52 6.00 44.99
CA GLY A 158 -24.10 6.33 44.87
C GLY A 158 -23.74 7.30 43.75
N LYS A 159 -24.73 7.85 43.04
CA LYS A 159 -24.50 8.73 41.87
C LYS A 159 -23.67 9.97 42.21
N SER A 160 -23.93 10.62 43.35
CA SER A 160 -23.16 11.78 43.80
C SER A 160 -21.70 11.43 44.08
N LEU A 161 -21.47 10.29 44.73
CA LEU A 161 -20.15 9.82 45.08
C LEU A 161 -19.31 9.44 43.86
N ILE A 162 -19.90 8.68 42.92
CA ILE A 162 -19.21 8.29 41.69
C ILE A 162 -18.87 9.51 40.82
N ARG A 163 -19.66 10.58 40.87
CA ARG A 163 -19.32 11.85 40.19
C ARG A 163 -18.08 12.54 40.78
N GLU A 164 -17.73 12.29 42.04
CA GLU A 164 -16.48 12.76 42.64
C GLU A 164 -15.26 11.94 42.19
N MET A 165 -15.48 10.78 41.55
CA MET A 165 -14.45 9.84 41.09
C MET A 165 -14.45 9.71 39.55
N PRO A 166 -14.06 10.77 38.81
CA PRO A 166 -13.96 10.69 37.36
C PRO A 166 -12.86 9.71 36.95
N PRO A 167 -13.04 8.93 35.88
CA PRO A 167 -12.09 7.89 35.52
C PRO A 167 -10.69 8.44 35.25
N TYR A 168 -9.67 7.67 35.59
CA TYR A 168 -8.25 7.93 35.35
C TYR A 168 -7.89 7.81 33.88
N GLU A 169 -8.70 7.12 33.09
CA GLU A 169 -8.46 6.88 31.65
C GLU A 169 -7.10 6.22 31.36
N ALA A 170 -6.60 5.40 32.30
CA ALA A 170 -5.27 4.79 32.18
C ALA A 170 -5.12 3.90 30.94
N GLU A 171 -6.16 3.11 30.60
CA GLU A 171 -6.17 2.31 29.36
C GLU A 171 -6.13 3.18 28.09
N ASN A 172 -6.84 4.32 28.09
CA ASN A 172 -6.81 5.28 26.98
C ASN A 172 -5.42 5.94 26.84
N ALA A 173 -4.77 6.26 27.96
CA ALA A 173 -3.40 6.77 27.97
C ALA A 173 -2.42 5.73 27.37
N ILE A 174 -2.51 4.45 27.78
CA ILE A 174 -1.72 3.36 27.18
C ILE A 174 -1.99 3.28 25.67
N ALA A 175 -3.26 3.26 25.26
CA ALA A 175 -3.64 3.15 23.85
C ALA A 175 -3.05 4.30 23.00
N ASN A 176 -3.07 5.52 23.52
CA ASN A 176 -2.49 6.68 22.84
C ASN A 176 -0.96 6.58 22.70
N LEU A 177 -0.26 6.13 23.75
CA LEU A 177 1.19 5.91 23.69
C LEU A 177 1.56 4.82 22.69
N VAL A 178 0.78 3.73 22.64
CA VAL A 178 0.99 2.66 21.66
C VAL A 178 0.73 3.16 20.24
N LYS A 179 -0.28 4.01 20.01
CA LYS A 179 -0.51 4.65 18.70
C LYS A 179 0.65 5.53 18.26
N VAL A 180 1.25 6.29 19.17
CA VAL A 180 2.48 7.07 18.91
C VAL A 180 3.63 6.13 18.56
N TRP A 181 3.84 5.07 19.34
CA TRP A 181 4.86 4.05 19.05
C TRP A 181 4.65 3.39 17.68
N ILE A 182 3.42 3.02 17.32
CA ILE A 182 3.10 2.45 16.00
C ILE A 182 3.49 3.44 14.90
N LYS A 183 3.10 4.71 15.04
CA LYS A 183 3.42 5.76 14.08
C LYS A 183 4.92 5.89 13.86
N GLU A 184 5.71 5.95 14.94
CA GLU A 184 7.18 6.04 14.86
C GLU A 184 7.80 4.83 14.17
N ARG A 185 7.33 3.62 14.49
CA ARG A 185 7.81 2.37 13.85
C ARG A 185 7.52 2.37 12.36
N VAL A 186 6.30 2.76 11.97
CA VAL A 186 5.87 2.84 10.57
C VAL A 186 6.63 3.92 9.82
N ASP A 187 6.82 5.10 10.40
CA ASP A 187 7.54 6.20 9.74
C ASP A 187 9.03 5.88 9.58
N ARG A 188 9.64 5.21 10.57
CA ARG A 188 11.00 4.69 10.44
C ARG A 188 11.12 3.65 9.31
N LEU A 189 10.12 2.77 9.17
CA LEU A 189 10.08 1.78 8.09
C LEU A 189 9.96 2.45 6.73
N LYS A 190 9.11 3.47 6.57
CA LYS A 190 9.04 4.26 5.32
C LYS A 190 10.39 4.91 4.99
N GLY A 191 11.02 5.56 5.97
CA GLY A 191 12.34 6.16 5.80
C GLY A 191 13.44 5.12 5.49
N TRP A 192 13.30 3.89 5.98
CA TRP A 192 14.15 2.77 5.59
C TRP A 192 13.93 2.39 4.12
N VAL A 193 12.67 2.24 3.68
CA VAL A 193 12.33 1.93 2.27
C VAL A 193 12.90 3.01 1.33
N ASP A 194 12.72 4.28 1.67
CA ASP A 194 13.23 5.41 0.89
C ASP A 194 14.74 5.39 0.68
N ARG A 195 15.51 5.01 1.70
CA ARG A 195 16.97 4.98 1.66
C ARG A 195 17.49 3.74 0.94
N ASN A 196 16.95 2.58 1.25
CA ASN A 196 17.44 1.30 0.71
C ASN A 196 17.09 1.14 -0.77
N LEU A 197 15.88 1.51 -1.21
CA LEU A 197 15.51 1.37 -2.61
C LEU A 197 16.22 2.37 -3.55
N LYS A 198 16.81 3.45 -3.02
CA LYS A 198 17.70 4.32 -3.80
C LYS A 198 19.04 3.66 -4.11
N GLN A 199 19.49 2.73 -3.26
CA GLN A 199 20.76 2.02 -3.38
C GLN A 199 20.59 0.62 -3.99
N GLU A 200 19.35 0.16 -4.16
CA GLU A 200 19.03 -1.14 -4.73
C GLU A 200 19.47 -1.21 -6.21
N THR A 201 20.32 -2.20 -6.50
CA THR A 201 20.91 -2.40 -7.83
C THR A 201 20.13 -3.39 -8.67
N TRP A 202 19.16 -4.10 -8.07
CA TRP A 202 18.36 -5.14 -8.73
C TRP A 202 19.23 -6.25 -9.33
N ASN A 203 20.26 -6.65 -8.57
CA ASN A 203 21.31 -7.57 -9.02
C ASN A 203 20.76 -8.97 -9.36
N PRO A 204 20.86 -9.42 -10.63
CA PRO A 204 20.63 -10.81 -11.01
C PRO A 204 21.59 -11.74 -10.25
N GLY A 205 21.09 -12.88 -9.74
CA GLY A 205 21.91 -13.84 -9.01
C GLY A 205 22.19 -13.50 -7.54
N ALA A 206 21.57 -12.44 -6.99
CA ALA A 206 21.65 -12.15 -5.55
C ALA A 206 21.12 -13.30 -4.67
N ASN A 207 20.22 -14.13 -5.21
CA ASN A 207 19.74 -15.37 -4.62
C ASN A 207 19.25 -16.30 -5.73
N ARG A 208 18.93 -17.55 -5.37
CA ARG A 208 18.46 -18.60 -6.28
C ARG A 208 17.24 -18.19 -7.12
N ASP A 209 16.33 -17.42 -6.53
CA ASP A 209 15.05 -17.06 -7.16
C ASP A 209 15.07 -15.65 -7.80
N ASN A 210 16.24 -15.02 -7.88
CA ASN A 210 16.47 -13.72 -8.52
C ASN A 210 15.51 -12.62 -8.04
N PHE A 211 15.25 -12.48 -6.74
CA PHE A 211 14.53 -11.30 -6.19
C PHE A 211 15.48 -10.37 -5.43
N ALA A 212 15.08 -9.13 -5.16
CA ALA A 212 15.92 -8.16 -4.47
C ALA A 212 16.09 -8.51 -2.97
N PRO A 213 17.34 -8.53 -2.43
CA PRO A 213 17.58 -8.76 -1.00
C PRO A 213 16.85 -7.77 -0.08
N SER A 214 16.62 -6.53 -0.54
CA SER A 214 15.86 -5.53 0.21
C SER A 214 14.42 -5.95 0.52
N SER A 215 13.83 -6.86 -0.25
CA SER A 215 12.48 -7.37 0.06
C SER A 215 12.47 -8.33 1.25
N VAL A 216 13.52 -9.15 1.41
CA VAL A 216 13.70 -10.03 2.58
C VAL A 216 13.90 -9.19 3.82
N GLU A 217 14.77 -8.19 3.73
CA GLU A 217 15.06 -7.29 4.84
C GLU A 217 13.82 -6.48 5.26
N MET A 218 13.03 -6.00 4.29
CA MET A 218 11.74 -5.35 4.56
C MET A 218 10.80 -6.25 5.36
N LEU A 219 10.62 -7.50 4.91
CA LEU A 219 9.74 -8.47 5.59
C LEU A 219 10.28 -8.86 6.97
N ARG A 220 11.61 -8.94 7.14
CA ARG A 220 12.26 -9.16 8.44
C ARG A 220 11.92 -8.02 9.40
N VAL A 221 12.10 -6.76 8.99
CA VAL A 221 11.79 -5.59 9.84
C VAL A 221 10.30 -5.52 10.20
N ILE A 222 9.41 -5.89 9.28
CA ILE A 222 7.98 -6.04 9.57
C ILE A 222 7.77 -7.13 10.63
N GLY A 223 8.39 -8.29 10.45
CA GLY A 223 8.33 -9.40 11.39
C GLY A 223 8.77 -9.00 12.80
N GLU A 224 9.88 -8.27 12.91
CA GLU A 224 10.41 -7.76 14.19
C GLU A 224 9.52 -6.69 14.82
N THR A 225 8.88 -5.86 13.99
CA THR A 225 7.92 -4.86 14.47
C THR A 225 6.68 -5.53 15.06
N LEU A 226 6.20 -6.60 14.42
CA LEU A 226 5.10 -7.42 14.94
C LEU A 226 5.50 -8.09 16.26
N ASP A 227 6.68 -8.69 16.33
CA ASP A 227 7.17 -9.34 17.56
C ASP A 227 7.28 -8.32 18.71
N ALA A 228 7.85 -7.14 18.45
CA ALA A 228 7.94 -6.08 19.43
C ALA A 228 6.57 -5.56 19.88
N PHE A 229 5.58 -5.50 18.98
CA PHE A 229 4.21 -5.11 19.32
C PHE A 229 3.55 -6.11 20.27
N PHE A 230 3.64 -7.41 19.98
CA PHE A 230 3.02 -8.45 20.81
C PHE A 230 3.75 -8.70 22.14
N GLN A 231 4.99 -8.21 22.29
CA GLN A 231 5.72 -8.19 23.55
C GLN A 231 5.32 -7.03 24.46
N LEU A 232 4.55 -6.06 23.97
CA LEU A 232 4.08 -4.96 24.80
C LEU A 232 3.15 -5.52 25.89
N PRO A 233 3.34 -5.14 27.17
CA PRO A 233 2.51 -5.67 28.24
C PRO A 233 1.14 -4.97 28.26
N ILE A 234 0.29 -5.12 27.24
CA ILE A 234 -1.00 -4.42 27.12
C ILE A 234 -2.16 -5.40 26.83
N PRO A 235 -3.38 -5.16 27.36
CA PRO A 235 -4.54 -6.00 27.05
C PRO A 235 -5.21 -5.66 25.69
N MET A 236 -4.91 -4.50 25.12
CA MET A 236 -5.59 -3.92 23.95
C MET A 236 -4.97 -4.28 22.59
N HIS A 237 -4.17 -5.35 22.50
CA HIS A 237 -3.57 -5.79 21.23
C HIS A 237 -4.60 -5.95 20.10
N PRO A 238 -5.76 -6.64 20.30
CA PRO A 238 -6.72 -6.82 19.21
C PRO A 238 -7.29 -5.49 18.68
N ALA A 239 -7.46 -4.50 19.55
CA ALA A 239 -8.01 -3.19 19.20
C ALA A 239 -7.00 -2.30 18.45
N LEU A 240 -5.70 -2.44 18.73
CA LEU A 240 -4.64 -1.60 18.13
C LEU A 240 -3.92 -2.26 16.95
N LEU A 241 -4.04 -3.59 16.80
CA LEU A 241 -3.46 -4.34 15.70
C LEU A 241 -3.89 -3.83 14.30
N PRO A 242 -5.15 -3.41 14.06
CA PRO A 242 -5.55 -2.84 12.78
C PRO A 242 -4.72 -1.60 12.39
N ASP A 243 -4.46 -0.69 13.33
CA ASP A 243 -3.67 0.53 13.09
C ASP A 243 -2.25 0.19 12.66
N LEU A 244 -1.63 -0.78 13.34
CA LEU A 244 -0.30 -1.29 12.96
C LEU A 244 -0.32 -1.95 11.58
N THR A 245 -1.29 -2.85 11.34
CA THR A 245 -1.40 -3.62 10.08
C THR A 245 -1.57 -2.68 8.89
N VAL A 246 -2.44 -1.67 8.99
CA VAL A 246 -2.62 -0.64 7.95
C VAL A 246 -1.32 0.14 7.70
N GLY A 247 -0.58 0.48 8.75
CA GLY A 247 0.71 1.16 8.64
C GLY A 247 1.78 0.32 7.92
N LEU A 248 1.84 -0.98 8.22
CA LEU A 248 2.74 -1.93 7.58
C LEU A 248 2.35 -2.19 6.12
N ASP A 249 1.06 -2.37 5.82
CA ASP A 249 0.54 -2.56 4.47
C ASP A 249 0.85 -1.35 3.57
N ARG A 250 0.66 -0.12 4.06
CA ARG A 250 1.07 1.11 3.36
C ARG A 250 2.58 1.18 3.13
N SER A 251 3.40 0.68 4.06
CA SER A 251 4.85 0.67 3.90
C SER A 251 5.31 -0.33 2.84
N LEU A 252 4.67 -1.50 2.77
CA LEU A 252 4.87 -2.48 1.69
C LEU A 252 4.36 -1.94 0.35
N GLN A 253 3.22 -1.27 0.32
CA GLN A 253 2.71 -0.61 -0.89
C GLN A 253 3.71 0.44 -1.41
N LEU A 254 4.30 1.24 -0.51
CA LEU A 254 5.35 2.21 -0.86
C LEU A 254 6.59 1.52 -1.46
N TYR A 255 7.01 0.39 -0.88
CA TYR A 255 8.09 -0.42 -1.42
C TYR A 255 7.80 -0.84 -2.86
N VAL A 256 6.60 -1.40 -3.11
CA VAL A 256 6.19 -1.85 -4.45
C VAL A 256 6.14 -0.69 -5.44
N ALA A 257 5.58 0.45 -5.04
CA ALA A 257 5.52 1.64 -5.87
C ALA A 257 6.93 2.13 -6.29
N LYS A 258 7.91 2.06 -5.38
CA LYS A 258 9.30 2.43 -5.67
C LYS A 258 10.05 1.38 -6.48
N ALA A 259 9.83 0.10 -6.23
CA ALA A 259 10.38 -0.98 -7.05
C ALA A 259 9.93 -0.86 -8.53
N LYS A 260 8.70 -0.38 -8.73
CA LYS A 260 8.14 -0.07 -10.05
C LYS A 260 8.67 1.24 -10.65
N SER A 261 9.03 2.20 -9.80
CA SER A 261 9.47 3.52 -10.25
C SER A 261 10.72 3.43 -11.13
N GLY A 262 10.75 4.24 -12.19
CA GLY A 262 11.85 4.25 -13.14
C GLY A 262 11.77 3.18 -14.24
N CYS A 263 10.87 2.19 -14.18
CA CYS A 263 10.72 1.19 -15.26
C CYS A 263 10.25 1.79 -16.60
N GLY A 264 9.58 2.95 -16.57
CA GLY A 264 8.95 3.57 -17.73
C GLY A 264 7.49 3.13 -17.91
N ALA A 265 6.92 3.43 -19.07
CA ALA A 265 5.59 2.99 -19.47
C ALA A 265 5.62 2.48 -20.92
N ARG A 266 4.61 1.69 -21.32
CA ARG A 266 4.43 1.19 -22.70
C ARG A 266 4.70 2.28 -23.76
N ASN A 267 4.02 3.41 -23.62
CA ASN A 267 4.07 4.51 -24.60
C ASN A 267 5.43 5.22 -24.64
N SER A 268 6.29 5.03 -23.64
CA SER A 268 7.64 5.62 -23.61
C SER A 268 8.58 4.96 -24.62
N PHE A 269 8.29 3.72 -25.03
CA PHE A 269 9.12 2.96 -25.96
C PHE A 269 8.53 2.88 -27.37
N MET A 270 7.25 3.19 -27.56
CA MET A 270 6.62 3.13 -28.88
C MET A 270 7.14 4.22 -29.83
N PRO A 271 7.44 3.90 -31.10
CA PRO A 271 7.86 4.89 -32.07
C PRO A 271 6.71 5.86 -32.40
N GLN A 272 7.07 7.10 -32.72
CA GLN A 272 6.10 8.04 -33.27
C GLN A 272 5.68 7.58 -34.67
N LEU A 273 4.38 7.66 -34.96
CA LEU A 273 3.85 7.23 -36.25
C LEU A 273 4.41 8.14 -37.36
N PRO A 274 5.04 7.58 -38.41
CA PRO A 274 5.54 8.38 -39.51
C PRO A 274 4.39 9.05 -40.27
N PRO A 275 4.67 10.18 -40.93
CA PRO A 275 3.68 10.86 -41.75
C PRO A 275 3.22 9.93 -42.89
N LEU A 276 1.96 10.09 -43.31
CA LEU A 276 1.39 9.29 -44.38
C LEU A 276 2.01 9.67 -45.73
N THR A 277 2.63 8.69 -46.38
CA THR A 277 3.19 8.79 -47.73
C THR A 277 2.48 7.80 -48.67
N ARG A 278 2.66 7.97 -49.98
CA ARG A 278 2.22 6.98 -50.99
C ARG A 278 3.42 6.37 -51.71
N CYS A 279 3.29 5.13 -52.17
CA CYS A 279 4.38 4.43 -52.87
C CYS A 279 4.76 5.08 -54.22
N GLU A 280 6.05 5.02 -54.55
CA GLU A 280 6.60 5.37 -55.86
C GLU A 280 6.60 4.14 -56.79
N VAL A 281 5.61 4.07 -57.67
CA VAL A 281 5.45 2.97 -58.63
C VAL A 281 6.31 3.24 -59.87
N GLY A 282 7.14 2.28 -60.29
CA GLY A 282 7.78 2.29 -61.62
C GLY A 282 9.29 2.59 -61.70
N SER A 283 10.10 2.31 -60.67
CA SER A 283 11.57 2.44 -60.80
C SER A 283 12.32 1.34 -60.05
N LYS A 284 12.54 0.19 -60.70
CA LYS A 284 13.42 -0.90 -60.21
C LYS A 284 14.92 -0.50 -60.13
N LEU A 285 15.27 0.78 -60.36
CA LEU A 285 16.65 1.25 -60.55
C LEU A 285 17.19 2.18 -59.44
N LEU A 286 16.43 2.48 -58.39
CA LEU A 286 16.86 3.50 -57.39
C LEU A 286 17.44 2.96 -56.07
N PHE A 287 17.38 1.65 -55.79
CA PHE A 287 17.98 1.09 -54.57
C PHE A 287 19.52 1.02 -54.59
N LYS A 288 20.18 1.50 -55.67
CA LYS A 288 21.64 1.64 -55.72
C LYS A 288 22.17 3.03 -55.34
N LYS A 289 21.30 4.01 -55.03
CA LYS A 289 21.79 5.28 -54.48
C LYS A 289 21.93 5.13 -52.98
N LYS A 290 23.18 4.95 -52.54
CA LYS A 290 23.64 5.08 -51.16
C LYS A 290 23.42 6.53 -50.71
N GLU A 291 22.17 6.94 -50.51
CA GLU A 291 21.87 8.11 -49.69
C GLU A 291 22.37 7.74 -48.29
N LYS A 292 23.47 8.39 -47.88
CA LYS A 292 23.92 8.35 -46.48
C LYS A 292 22.68 8.64 -45.62
N PRO A 293 22.36 7.81 -44.61
CA PRO A 293 21.34 8.18 -43.66
C PRO A 293 21.76 9.53 -43.08
N GLN A 294 21.01 10.59 -43.41
CA GLN A 294 21.18 11.89 -42.79
C GLN A 294 20.73 11.73 -41.35
N ASN A 295 21.69 11.53 -40.45
CA ASN A 295 21.61 11.74 -39.01
C ASN A 295 20.21 11.60 -38.41
N LEU A 296 19.58 10.43 -38.57
CA LEU A 296 18.82 9.90 -37.44
C LEU A 296 19.91 9.52 -36.46
N GLN A 297 19.87 10.10 -35.26
CA GLN A 297 20.67 9.60 -34.15
C GLN A 297 20.34 8.12 -34.03
N VAL A 298 21.15 7.28 -34.70
CA VAL A 298 21.39 5.93 -34.27
C VAL A 298 21.78 6.15 -32.82
N ARG A 299 20.86 5.86 -31.89
CA ARG A 299 21.29 5.44 -30.56
C ARG A 299 22.05 4.17 -30.85
N VAL A 300 23.31 4.37 -31.24
CA VAL A 300 24.31 3.33 -31.33
C VAL A 300 24.19 2.69 -29.97
N SER A 301 23.74 1.43 -29.97
CA SER A 301 23.94 0.55 -28.85
C SER A 301 25.43 0.69 -28.53
N GLN A 302 25.74 1.38 -27.44
CA GLN A 302 27.09 1.42 -26.90
C GLN A 302 27.34 0.03 -26.32
N ASN A 303 27.53 -0.95 -27.22
CA ASN A 303 28.30 -2.14 -26.91
C ASN A 303 29.77 -1.70 -26.94
N GLY A 304 30.14 -1.05 -25.84
CA GLY A 304 31.46 -0.52 -25.55
C GLY A 304 31.57 -0.35 -24.05
N ALA A 305 31.76 -1.47 -23.34
CA ALA A 305 32.31 -1.53 -21.99
C ALA A 305 31.77 -0.49 -20.98
N SER A 306 30.57 -0.72 -20.47
CA SER A 306 30.27 -0.42 -19.06
C SER A 306 29.93 -1.73 -18.38
N ASN A 307 30.92 -2.31 -17.71
CA ASN A 307 30.65 -3.35 -16.72
C ASN A 307 29.77 -2.74 -15.63
N GLY A 308 28.48 -3.07 -15.63
CA GLY A 308 27.60 -2.97 -14.46
C GLY A 308 26.48 -1.92 -14.54
N ASN A 309 25.25 -2.44 -14.59
CA ASN A 309 24.00 -1.85 -14.08
C ASN A 309 23.30 -0.76 -14.91
N ASP A 310 22.79 -1.10 -16.10
CA ASP A 310 21.56 -0.45 -16.56
C ASP A 310 20.39 -0.94 -15.66
N PRO A 311 19.76 -0.08 -14.84
CA PRO A 311 18.62 -0.48 -14.00
C PRO A 311 17.39 -0.91 -14.83
N LEU A 312 17.39 -0.64 -16.14
CA LEU A 312 16.38 -1.06 -17.11
C LEU A 312 16.81 -2.26 -17.97
N GLY A 313 17.94 -2.89 -17.65
CA GLY A 313 18.35 -4.14 -18.27
C GLY A 313 17.27 -5.22 -18.06
N LEU A 314 17.10 -6.11 -19.05
CA LEU A 314 16.15 -7.21 -18.97
C LEU A 314 16.33 -8.04 -17.68
N PRO A 315 17.56 -8.44 -17.29
CA PRO A 315 17.77 -9.16 -16.03
C PRO A 315 17.29 -8.39 -14.79
N GLN A 316 17.53 -7.08 -14.70
CA GLN A 316 17.12 -6.23 -13.59
C GLN A 316 15.59 -6.08 -13.52
N LEU A 317 14.92 -5.97 -14.67
CA LEU A 317 13.45 -5.96 -14.76
C LEU A 317 12.84 -7.30 -14.33
N CYS A 318 13.47 -8.43 -14.69
CA CYS A 318 13.11 -9.75 -14.16
C CYS A 318 13.25 -9.83 -12.64
N VAL A 319 14.33 -9.26 -12.07
CA VAL A 319 14.53 -9.22 -10.62
C VAL A 319 13.44 -8.41 -9.92
N ARG A 320 13.07 -7.25 -10.46
CA ARG A 320 11.95 -6.45 -9.96
C ARG A 320 10.65 -7.25 -9.99
N LEU A 321 10.34 -7.90 -11.11
CA LEU A 321 9.14 -8.73 -11.27
C LEU A 321 9.08 -9.85 -10.22
N ASN A 322 10.19 -10.56 -10.03
CA ASN A 322 10.30 -11.62 -9.02
C ASN A 322 10.17 -11.08 -7.60
N THR A 323 10.70 -9.89 -7.33
CA THR A 323 10.56 -9.22 -6.03
C THR A 323 9.10 -8.98 -5.65
N LEU A 324 8.29 -8.48 -6.59
CA LEU A 324 6.85 -8.29 -6.37
C LEU A 324 6.14 -9.62 -6.16
N GLN A 325 6.53 -10.67 -6.89
CA GLN A 325 5.97 -12.01 -6.73
C GLN A 325 6.37 -12.67 -5.40
N TYR A 326 7.60 -12.42 -4.93
CA TYR A 326 8.09 -12.90 -3.64
C TYR A 326 7.31 -12.26 -2.48
N ILE A 327 7.17 -10.93 -2.47
CA ILE A 327 6.38 -10.22 -1.45
C ILE A 327 4.94 -10.76 -1.40
N ARG A 328 4.33 -11.03 -2.56
CA ARG A 328 2.99 -11.65 -2.62
C ARG A 328 2.93 -13.05 -2.02
N GLY A 329 4.01 -13.84 -2.15
CA GLY A 329 4.10 -15.17 -1.55
C GLY A 329 4.17 -15.14 -0.03
N GLU A 330 4.69 -14.05 0.54
CA GLU A 330 4.93 -13.93 1.98
C GLU A 330 3.72 -13.39 2.77
N PHE A 331 2.66 -12.92 2.11
CA PHE A 331 1.46 -12.43 2.80
C PHE A 331 0.79 -13.51 3.65
N GLU A 332 0.67 -14.74 3.15
CA GLU A 332 0.10 -15.85 3.93
C GLU A 332 0.94 -16.15 5.18
N ASN A 333 2.27 -16.01 5.09
CA ASN A 333 3.17 -16.22 6.22
C ASN A 333 3.00 -15.12 7.27
N LEU A 334 2.89 -13.85 6.85
CA LEU A 334 2.61 -12.73 7.74
C LEU A 334 1.24 -12.88 8.41
N GLU A 335 0.20 -13.21 7.65
CA GLU A 335 -1.15 -13.45 8.19
C GLU A 335 -1.16 -14.58 9.22
N LYS A 336 -0.48 -15.70 8.92
CA LYS A 336 -0.33 -16.82 9.88
C LYS A 336 0.40 -16.35 11.14
N LYS A 337 1.52 -15.63 11.00
CA LYS A 337 2.27 -15.10 12.14
C LYS A 337 1.40 -14.22 13.03
N ILE A 338 0.66 -13.26 12.46
CA ILE A 338 -0.21 -12.37 13.22
C ILE A 338 -1.31 -13.16 13.95
N LYS A 339 -1.96 -14.12 13.26
CA LYS A 339 -3.00 -14.96 13.87
C LYS A 339 -2.46 -15.82 15.01
N THR A 340 -1.29 -16.43 14.85
CA THR A 340 -0.64 -17.21 15.90
C THR A 340 -0.27 -16.35 17.09
N SER A 341 0.33 -15.17 16.86
CA SER A 341 0.68 -14.25 17.95
C SER A 341 -0.56 -13.76 18.70
N LEU A 342 -1.64 -13.43 17.98
CA LEU A 342 -2.89 -12.97 18.59
C LEU A 342 -3.52 -14.04 19.50
N ARG A 343 -3.48 -15.32 19.12
CA ARG A 343 -3.95 -16.45 19.94
C ARG A 343 -3.14 -16.65 21.23
N ASN A 344 -1.88 -16.20 21.25
CA ASN A 344 -0.99 -16.37 22.39
C ASN A 344 -1.07 -15.21 23.40
N VAL A 345 -1.81 -14.14 23.11
CA VAL A 345 -1.99 -13.02 24.05
C VAL A 345 -3.06 -13.36 25.09
N GLU A 346 -2.82 -13.02 26.36
CA GLU A 346 -3.71 -13.29 27.51
C GLU A 346 -5.14 -12.72 27.34
N SER A 347 -5.32 -11.71 26.49
CA SER A 347 -6.60 -11.06 26.17
C SER A 347 -7.39 -11.74 25.04
N ALA A 348 -6.98 -12.92 24.58
CA ALA A 348 -7.59 -13.60 23.44
C ALA A 348 -8.93 -14.27 23.84
N GLN A 349 -10.06 -13.58 23.59
CA GLN A 349 -11.32 -14.29 23.37
C GLN A 349 -11.29 -14.95 21.98
N ALA A 350 -11.60 -16.25 21.91
CA ALA A 350 -11.60 -17.03 20.68
C ALA A 350 -12.47 -16.38 19.57
N ASP A 351 -13.61 -15.80 19.95
CA ASP A 351 -14.57 -15.17 19.02
C ASP A 351 -14.04 -13.91 18.32
N ILE A 352 -13.14 -13.15 18.97
CA ILE A 352 -12.55 -11.93 18.39
C ILE A 352 -11.45 -12.27 17.39
N THR A 353 -10.73 -13.37 17.65
CA THR A 353 -9.59 -13.81 16.83
C THR A 353 -10.03 -14.32 15.46
N ASP A 354 -11.17 -15.01 15.39
CA ASP A 354 -11.70 -15.55 14.13
C ASP A 354 -12.46 -14.50 13.30
N GLY A 355 -12.88 -13.37 13.90
CA GLY A 355 -13.55 -12.26 13.20
C GLY A 355 -12.62 -11.21 12.58
N LEU A 356 -11.34 -11.19 12.93
CA LEU A 356 -10.37 -10.20 12.45
C LEU A 356 -9.86 -10.55 11.03
N ASN A 357 -10.37 -9.84 10.02
CA ASN A 357 -9.90 -9.93 8.64
C ASN A 357 -8.54 -9.21 8.46
N ILE A 358 -7.47 -9.85 8.91
CA ILE A 358 -6.09 -9.38 8.72
C ILE A 358 -5.68 -9.69 7.28
N LYS A 359 -5.63 -8.66 6.42
CA LYS A 359 -5.19 -8.77 5.03
C LYS A 359 -4.35 -7.57 4.61
N PHE A 360 -3.34 -7.82 3.79
CA PHE A 360 -2.49 -6.80 3.15
C PHE A 360 -3.07 -6.39 1.80
N GLU A 361 -4.31 -5.91 1.77
CA GLU A 361 -5.07 -5.66 0.55
C GLU A 361 -4.44 -4.57 -0.34
N LEU A 362 -3.90 -3.51 0.26
CA LEU A 362 -3.29 -2.40 -0.50
C LEU A 362 -2.03 -2.87 -1.22
N CYS A 363 -1.15 -3.59 -0.51
CA CYS A 363 0.05 -4.12 -1.13
C CYS A 363 -0.27 -5.23 -2.13
N GLN A 364 -1.26 -6.09 -1.86
CA GLN A 364 -1.69 -7.13 -2.79
C GLN A 364 -2.15 -6.54 -4.13
N ALA A 365 -3.00 -5.51 -4.10
CA ALA A 365 -3.42 -4.79 -5.30
C ALA A 365 -2.24 -4.13 -6.02
N ALA A 366 -1.35 -3.46 -5.27
CA ALA A 366 -0.17 -2.79 -5.83
C ALA A 366 0.80 -3.78 -6.49
N CYS A 367 1.01 -4.97 -5.92
CA CYS A 367 1.84 -6.01 -6.53
C CYS A 367 1.19 -6.55 -7.80
N GLN A 368 -0.12 -6.77 -7.82
CA GLN A 368 -0.83 -7.25 -9.03
C GLN A 368 -0.72 -6.25 -10.19
N GLU A 369 -0.92 -4.97 -9.90
CA GLU A 369 -0.76 -3.87 -10.86
C GLU A 369 0.70 -3.72 -11.30
N GLY A 370 1.64 -3.72 -10.34
CA GLY A 370 3.07 -3.59 -10.61
C GLY A 370 3.61 -4.73 -11.48
N ILE A 371 3.18 -5.97 -11.24
CA ILE A 371 3.51 -7.12 -12.08
C ILE A 371 2.99 -6.90 -13.51
N GLN A 372 1.75 -6.44 -13.70
CA GLN A 372 1.22 -6.16 -15.05
C GLN A 372 2.09 -5.13 -15.78
N GLN A 373 2.35 -4.00 -15.10
CA GLN A 373 3.04 -2.87 -15.70
C GLN A 373 4.50 -3.18 -16.01
N ILE A 374 5.20 -3.92 -15.13
CA ILE A 374 6.57 -4.35 -15.39
C ILE A 374 6.61 -5.32 -16.57
N CYS A 375 5.70 -6.29 -16.65
CA CYS A 375 5.62 -7.21 -17.80
C CYS A 375 5.41 -6.44 -19.12
N GLU A 376 4.43 -5.53 -19.16
CA GLU A 376 4.17 -4.70 -20.35
C GLU A 376 5.37 -3.82 -20.69
N THR A 377 5.90 -3.09 -19.72
CA THR A 377 6.98 -2.14 -19.98
C THR A 377 8.25 -2.84 -20.44
N THR A 378 8.58 -3.98 -19.84
CA THR A 378 9.71 -4.84 -20.26
C THR A 378 9.51 -5.30 -21.70
N ALA A 379 8.32 -5.79 -22.04
CA ALA A 379 8.01 -6.26 -23.38
C ALA A 379 8.17 -5.17 -24.46
N TYR A 380 7.64 -3.97 -24.23
CA TYR A 380 7.75 -2.88 -25.22
C TYR A 380 9.17 -2.29 -25.28
N LYS A 381 9.89 -2.25 -24.15
CA LYS A 381 11.32 -1.91 -24.17
C LYS A 381 12.10 -2.91 -25.02
N VAL A 382 11.92 -4.20 -24.78
CA VAL A 382 12.61 -5.25 -25.56
C VAL A 382 12.30 -5.08 -27.05
N MET A 383 11.03 -4.96 -27.43
CA MET A 383 10.67 -4.94 -28.85
C MET A 383 11.08 -3.66 -29.58
N PHE A 384 10.88 -2.49 -28.98
CA PHE A 384 11.06 -1.20 -29.68
C PHE A 384 12.37 -0.50 -29.37
N TYR A 385 13.05 -0.87 -28.27
CA TYR A 385 14.34 -0.29 -27.90
C TYR A 385 15.47 -1.29 -28.09
N ASP A 386 15.43 -2.46 -27.43
CA ASP A 386 16.54 -3.42 -27.49
C ASP A 386 16.63 -4.09 -28.89
N LEU A 387 15.48 -4.54 -29.42
CA LEU A 387 15.33 -5.17 -30.73
C LEU A 387 14.82 -4.20 -31.81
N GLY A 388 14.77 -2.90 -31.51
CA GLY A 388 14.28 -1.87 -32.45
C GLY A 388 15.03 -1.87 -33.78
N HIS A 389 16.33 -2.15 -33.77
CA HIS A 389 17.14 -2.23 -34.98
C HIS A 389 16.73 -3.40 -35.91
N VAL A 390 16.23 -4.50 -35.37
CA VAL A 390 15.74 -5.64 -36.17
C VAL A 390 14.28 -5.43 -36.56
N LEU A 391 13.44 -5.07 -35.58
CA LEU A 391 12.02 -4.88 -35.78
C LEU A 391 11.72 -3.65 -36.66
N TRP A 392 12.20 -2.47 -36.26
CA TRP A 392 11.82 -1.19 -36.85
C TRP A 392 12.74 -0.77 -38.01
N ASP A 393 14.03 -1.05 -37.94
CA ASP A 393 14.98 -0.58 -38.96
C ASP A 393 15.22 -1.59 -40.09
N THR A 394 14.90 -2.87 -39.88
CA THR A 394 15.23 -3.96 -40.84
C THR A 394 14.00 -4.66 -41.43
N LEU A 395 13.06 -5.11 -40.60
CA LEU A 395 11.95 -5.96 -41.05
C LEU A 395 11.16 -5.32 -42.21
N HIS A 396 11.11 -6.00 -43.35
CA HIS A 396 10.43 -5.60 -44.60
C HIS A 396 10.92 -4.29 -45.24
N VAL A 397 12.06 -3.75 -44.83
CA VAL A 397 12.63 -2.56 -45.46
C VAL A 397 13.14 -2.90 -46.86
N GLY A 398 12.77 -2.11 -47.87
CA GLY A 398 13.16 -2.33 -49.26
C GLY A 398 12.37 -3.46 -49.92
N ASP A 399 12.87 -4.69 -49.79
CA ASP A 399 12.28 -5.89 -50.40
C ASP A 399 11.78 -6.88 -49.33
N THR A 400 10.49 -7.20 -49.37
CA THR A 400 9.82 -8.06 -48.39
C THR A 400 10.42 -9.46 -48.34
N ALA A 401 10.84 -10.00 -49.50
CA ALA A 401 11.42 -11.34 -49.59
C ALA A 401 12.86 -11.41 -49.04
N SER A 402 13.59 -10.29 -49.06
CA SER A 402 14.99 -10.21 -48.60
C SER A 402 15.12 -9.92 -47.11
N ASN A 403 14.20 -9.12 -46.54
CA ASN A 403 14.24 -8.70 -45.13
C ASN A 403 13.04 -9.27 -44.36
N ARG A 404 13.11 -10.57 -44.10
CA ARG A 404 12.07 -11.35 -43.43
C ARG A 404 12.29 -11.45 -41.92
N VAL A 405 11.39 -12.17 -41.24
CA VAL A 405 11.31 -12.18 -39.77
C VAL A 405 12.36 -13.05 -39.07
N GLU A 406 13.15 -13.84 -39.81
CA GLU A 406 14.05 -14.85 -39.22
C GLU A 406 15.12 -14.23 -38.32
N VAL A 407 15.62 -13.03 -38.65
CA VAL A 407 16.55 -12.31 -37.78
C VAL A 407 15.87 -11.93 -36.46
N LEU A 408 14.62 -11.48 -36.51
CA LEU A 408 13.87 -11.13 -35.29
C LEU A 408 13.61 -12.36 -34.42
N LEU A 409 13.27 -13.50 -35.02
CA LEU A 409 13.10 -14.77 -34.30
C LEU A 409 14.38 -15.16 -33.57
N ARG A 410 15.52 -15.16 -34.27
CA ARG A 410 16.82 -15.52 -33.70
C ARG A 410 17.24 -14.62 -32.53
N GLU A 411 16.93 -13.32 -32.59
CA GLU A 411 17.24 -12.40 -31.48
C GLU A 411 16.20 -12.45 -30.35
N LEU A 412 14.98 -12.95 -30.61
CA LEU A 412 13.96 -13.19 -29.57
C LEU A 412 14.23 -14.45 -28.75
N ASP A 413 14.81 -15.50 -29.35
CA ASP A 413 15.14 -16.75 -28.67
C ASP A 413 15.93 -16.55 -27.36
N PRO A 414 17.09 -15.86 -27.34
CA PRO A 414 17.85 -15.65 -26.10
C PRO A 414 17.11 -14.77 -25.09
N VAL A 415 16.21 -13.89 -25.55
CA VAL A 415 15.36 -13.08 -24.67
C VAL A 415 14.32 -13.95 -23.97
N LEU A 416 13.66 -14.84 -24.71
CA LEU A 416 12.70 -15.81 -24.18
C LEU A 416 13.37 -16.78 -23.22
N GLU A 417 14.59 -17.26 -23.53
CA GLU A 417 15.38 -18.09 -22.63
C GLU A 417 15.74 -17.36 -21.32
N THR A 418 16.16 -16.11 -21.42
CA THR A 418 16.45 -15.26 -20.25
C THR A 418 15.22 -15.09 -19.36
N VAL A 419 14.06 -14.74 -19.96
CA VAL A 419 12.81 -14.58 -19.20
C VAL A 419 12.38 -15.91 -18.59
N SER A 420 12.49 -17.02 -19.32
CA SER A 420 12.05 -18.34 -18.85
C SER A 420 12.92 -18.88 -17.72
N SER A 421 14.23 -18.65 -17.77
CA SER A 421 15.18 -19.08 -16.73
C SER A 421 15.13 -18.21 -15.48
N MET A 422 15.00 -16.88 -15.64
CA MET A 422 15.07 -15.95 -14.51
C MET A 422 13.72 -15.72 -13.82
N VAL A 423 12.62 -15.63 -14.57
CA VAL A 423 11.32 -15.21 -14.02
C VAL A 423 10.62 -16.37 -13.31
N HIS A 424 10.11 -16.08 -12.11
CA HIS A 424 9.37 -17.01 -11.28
C HIS A 424 8.15 -17.60 -12.03
N ASN A 425 7.94 -18.91 -11.91
CA ASN A 425 6.95 -19.67 -12.68
C ASN A 425 5.52 -19.07 -12.66
N LYS A 426 5.04 -18.62 -11.49
CA LYS A 426 3.73 -17.98 -11.28
C LYS A 426 3.49 -16.73 -12.13
N VAL A 427 4.54 -16.05 -12.61
CA VAL A 427 4.45 -14.82 -13.40
C VAL A 427 5.13 -14.92 -14.76
N ARG A 428 5.86 -15.99 -15.04
CA ARG A 428 6.57 -16.24 -16.31
C ARG A 428 5.64 -16.17 -17.52
N ASN A 429 4.54 -16.92 -17.52
CA ASN A 429 3.61 -16.91 -18.66
C ASN A 429 3.01 -15.52 -18.90
N ARG A 430 2.85 -14.71 -17.85
CA ARG A 430 2.37 -13.32 -17.97
C ARG A 430 3.43 -12.44 -18.64
N ALA A 431 4.71 -12.60 -18.30
CA ALA A 431 5.81 -11.89 -18.94
C ALA A 431 5.96 -12.28 -20.42
N ILE A 432 5.96 -13.58 -20.73
CA ILE A 432 6.04 -14.08 -22.12
C ILE A 432 4.81 -13.64 -22.92
N THR A 433 3.61 -13.66 -22.33
CA THR A 433 2.40 -13.16 -22.99
C THR A 433 2.50 -11.67 -23.30
N ALA A 434 3.09 -10.86 -22.41
CA ALA A 434 3.30 -9.44 -22.67
C ALA A 434 4.31 -9.24 -23.81
N LEU A 435 5.39 -10.02 -23.85
CA LEU A 435 6.38 -10.00 -24.93
C LEU A 435 5.74 -10.36 -26.27
N MET A 436 4.97 -11.45 -26.33
CA MET A 436 4.20 -11.87 -27.51
C MET A 436 3.28 -10.75 -28.02
N LYS A 437 2.52 -10.10 -27.13
CA LYS A 437 1.65 -8.99 -27.51
C LYS A 437 2.44 -7.81 -28.08
N ALA A 438 3.56 -7.45 -27.45
CA ALA A 438 4.44 -6.39 -27.96
C ALA A 438 5.04 -6.76 -29.33
N THR A 439 5.37 -8.03 -29.56
CA THR A 439 5.84 -8.52 -30.86
C THR A 439 4.77 -8.39 -31.93
N PHE A 440 3.51 -8.77 -31.62
CA PHE A 440 2.40 -8.65 -32.57
C PHE A 440 2.03 -7.20 -32.87
N ASP A 441 2.03 -6.33 -31.85
CA ASP A 441 1.90 -4.89 -32.01
C ASP A 441 3.02 -4.31 -32.88
N GLY A 442 4.26 -4.73 -32.64
CA GLY A 442 5.43 -4.34 -33.42
C GLY A 442 5.31 -4.75 -34.87
N PHE A 443 4.89 -5.98 -35.13
CA PHE A 443 4.67 -6.50 -36.48
C PHE A 443 3.58 -5.69 -37.22
N LEU A 444 2.45 -5.39 -36.57
CA LEU A 444 1.41 -4.54 -37.16
C LEU A 444 1.89 -3.12 -37.42
N LEU A 445 2.68 -2.55 -36.51
CA LEU A 445 3.27 -1.22 -36.71
C LEU A 445 4.23 -1.20 -37.89
N VAL A 446 5.03 -2.25 -38.08
CA VAL A 446 5.89 -2.38 -39.27
C VAL A 446 5.07 -2.37 -40.56
N LEU A 447 3.95 -3.11 -40.60
CA LEU A 447 3.10 -3.22 -41.79
C LEU A 447 2.25 -1.97 -42.07
N LEU A 448 1.75 -1.29 -41.04
CA LEU A 448 0.76 -0.20 -41.15
C LEU A 448 1.37 1.18 -40.86
N ALA A 449 2.57 1.23 -40.31
CA ALA A 449 3.17 2.46 -39.83
C ALA A 449 4.71 2.44 -39.87
N GLY A 450 5.35 1.55 -40.64
CA GLY A 450 6.81 1.42 -40.64
C GLY A 450 7.55 2.45 -41.51
N GLY A 451 6.87 3.39 -42.16
CA GLY A 451 7.50 4.47 -42.92
C GLY A 451 7.86 4.11 -44.36
N PRO A 452 8.27 5.10 -45.17
CA PRO A 452 8.21 5.04 -46.65
C PRO A 452 9.18 4.04 -47.31
N LEU A 453 10.09 3.44 -46.54
CA LEU A 453 11.03 2.43 -47.05
C LEU A 453 10.40 1.04 -47.21
N ARG A 454 9.16 0.86 -46.74
CA ARG A 454 8.41 -0.39 -46.84
C ARG A 454 7.35 -0.24 -47.91
N THR A 455 7.28 -1.20 -48.82
CA THR A 455 6.26 -1.22 -49.87
C THR A 455 5.86 -2.66 -50.15
N PHE A 456 4.55 -2.92 -50.21
CA PHE A 456 4.00 -4.27 -50.33
C PHE A 456 3.16 -4.41 -51.60
N THR A 457 3.41 -5.47 -52.35
CA THR A 457 2.57 -5.94 -53.44
C THR A 457 1.54 -6.95 -52.94
N ARG A 458 0.62 -7.37 -53.81
CA ARG A 458 -0.32 -8.46 -53.47
C ARG A 458 0.39 -9.80 -53.30
N GLN A 459 1.48 -10.02 -54.03
CA GLN A 459 2.25 -11.28 -53.98
C GLN A 459 2.97 -11.44 -52.64
N ASP A 460 3.36 -10.32 -52.00
CA ASP A 460 4.01 -10.32 -50.69
C ASP A 460 3.08 -10.78 -49.56
N SER A 461 1.76 -10.83 -49.78
CA SER A 461 0.80 -11.23 -48.73
C SER A 461 1.06 -12.62 -48.17
N GLN A 462 1.52 -13.58 -48.99
CA GLN A 462 1.88 -14.92 -48.52
C GLN A 462 3.13 -14.88 -47.63
N ILE A 463 4.14 -14.08 -47.99
CA ILE A 463 5.38 -13.93 -47.21
C ILE A 463 5.06 -13.35 -45.83
N ILE A 464 4.24 -12.28 -45.78
CA ILE A 464 3.83 -11.64 -44.53
C ILE A 464 3.07 -12.63 -43.63
N GLU A 465 2.24 -13.49 -44.20
CA GLU A 465 1.48 -14.49 -43.44
C GLU A 465 2.34 -15.65 -42.94
N ASP A 466 3.32 -16.08 -43.72
CA ASP A 466 4.29 -17.08 -43.31
C ASP A 466 5.21 -16.53 -42.21
N ASP A 467 5.63 -15.27 -42.30
CA ASP A 467 6.37 -14.57 -41.24
C ASP A 467 5.56 -14.46 -39.95
N PHE A 468 4.28 -14.11 -40.06
CA PHE A 468 3.41 -14.07 -38.88
C PHE A 468 3.18 -15.46 -38.28
N ARG A 469 3.11 -16.50 -39.12
CA ARG A 469 3.00 -17.89 -38.66
C ARG A 469 4.24 -18.28 -37.84
N ALA A 470 5.43 -17.98 -38.36
CA ALA A 470 6.69 -18.26 -37.65
C ALA A 470 6.80 -17.50 -36.31
N LEU A 471 6.36 -16.23 -36.26
CA LEU A 471 6.27 -15.49 -35.00
C LEU A 471 5.33 -16.15 -33.98
N ARG A 472 4.19 -16.67 -34.44
CA ARG A 472 3.25 -17.36 -33.56
C ARG A 472 3.83 -18.66 -33.04
N ASP A 473 4.44 -19.44 -33.92
CA ASP A 473 4.99 -20.76 -33.61
C ASP A 473 6.16 -20.65 -32.60
N LEU A 474 6.95 -19.57 -32.65
CA LEU A 474 7.97 -19.25 -31.64
C LEU A 474 7.39 -19.21 -30.20
N TYR A 475 6.21 -18.63 -30.01
CA TYR A 475 5.59 -18.51 -28.69
C TYR A 475 4.84 -19.78 -28.26
N LEU A 476 4.47 -20.64 -29.20
CA LEU A 476 3.94 -21.97 -28.92
C LEU A 476 5.06 -22.94 -28.52
N ALA A 477 6.25 -22.77 -29.11
CA ALA A 477 7.46 -23.56 -28.85
C ALA A 477 7.19 -25.07 -28.82
N ASP A 478 6.52 -25.58 -29.86
CA ASP A 478 6.14 -27.00 -30.00
C ASP A 478 5.39 -27.61 -28.79
N GLY A 479 4.70 -26.76 -28.01
CA GLY A 479 3.93 -27.15 -26.83
C GLY A 479 4.60 -26.84 -25.49
N ASP A 480 5.90 -26.49 -25.50
CA ASP A 480 6.65 -26.12 -24.30
C ASP A 480 6.49 -24.63 -23.93
N GLY A 481 5.85 -23.84 -24.79
CA GLY A 481 5.66 -22.39 -24.65
C GLY A 481 4.35 -21.98 -23.98
N LEU A 482 3.69 -20.97 -24.57
CA LEU A 482 2.40 -20.48 -24.10
C LEU A 482 1.25 -21.39 -24.54
N PRO A 483 0.17 -21.49 -23.73
CA PRO A 483 -1.07 -22.15 -24.14
C PRO A 483 -1.63 -21.58 -25.46
N GLU A 484 -2.04 -22.47 -26.37
CA GLU A 484 -2.54 -22.11 -27.70
C GLU A 484 -3.69 -21.10 -27.65
N GLU A 485 -4.62 -21.25 -26.70
CA GLU A 485 -5.74 -20.31 -26.50
C GLU A 485 -5.27 -18.86 -26.23
N LEU A 486 -4.18 -18.69 -25.47
CA LEU A 486 -3.63 -17.36 -25.19
C LEU A 486 -2.98 -16.75 -26.42
N VAL A 487 -2.25 -17.57 -27.18
CA VAL A 487 -1.60 -17.18 -28.42
C VAL A 487 -2.65 -16.79 -29.47
N ASP A 488 -3.69 -17.61 -29.63
CA ASP A 488 -4.79 -17.36 -30.56
C ASP A 488 -5.53 -16.08 -30.23
N LYS A 489 -5.87 -15.87 -28.95
CA LYS A 489 -6.52 -14.64 -28.50
C LYS A 489 -5.67 -13.40 -28.80
N ALA A 490 -4.36 -13.45 -28.51
CA ALA A 490 -3.44 -12.34 -28.78
C ALA A 490 -3.23 -12.10 -30.30
N SER A 491 -3.23 -13.17 -31.10
CA SER A 491 -3.01 -13.11 -32.55
C SER A 491 -4.20 -12.56 -33.34
N SER A 492 -5.40 -12.53 -32.74
CA SER A 492 -6.66 -12.21 -33.40
C SER A 492 -6.65 -10.91 -34.20
N GLN A 493 -6.06 -9.85 -33.64
CA GLN A 493 -5.96 -8.55 -34.30
C GLN A 493 -5.14 -8.66 -35.61
N VAL A 494 -3.98 -9.31 -35.55
CA VAL A 494 -3.11 -9.50 -36.71
C VAL A 494 -3.81 -10.37 -37.76
N LYS A 495 -4.38 -11.52 -37.36
CA LYS A 495 -5.14 -12.44 -38.24
C LYS A 495 -6.27 -11.72 -38.98
N ASN A 496 -6.92 -10.75 -38.35
CA ASN A 496 -8.01 -9.97 -38.96
C ASN A 496 -7.52 -8.88 -39.93
N VAL A 497 -6.31 -8.36 -39.74
CA VAL A 497 -5.72 -7.31 -40.59
C VAL A 497 -5.05 -7.90 -41.84
N LEU A 498 -4.36 -9.04 -41.71
CA LEU A 498 -3.60 -9.67 -42.80
C LEU A 498 -4.38 -9.87 -44.12
N PRO A 499 -5.67 -10.26 -44.11
CA PRO A 499 -6.46 -10.39 -45.34
C PRO A 499 -6.53 -9.11 -46.20
N LEU A 500 -6.36 -7.91 -45.60
CA LEU A 500 -6.30 -6.66 -46.36
C LEU A 500 -5.11 -6.63 -47.32
N PHE A 501 -4.01 -7.31 -46.98
CA PHE A 501 -2.82 -7.36 -47.83
C PHE A 501 -3.03 -8.26 -49.07
N ARG A 502 -3.99 -9.21 -49.02
CA ARG A 502 -4.39 -10.06 -50.16
C ARG A 502 -5.38 -9.42 -51.11
N ALA A 503 -6.16 -8.45 -50.63
CA ALA A 503 -7.19 -7.76 -51.42
C ALA A 503 -6.57 -6.87 -52.50
N ASP A 504 -7.24 -6.74 -53.64
CA ASP A 504 -6.89 -5.80 -54.69
C ASP A 504 -7.18 -4.35 -54.28
N SER A 505 -6.49 -3.41 -54.92
CA SER A 505 -6.60 -1.99 -54.58
C SER A 505 -7.95 -1.38 -54.91
N GLU A 506 -8.65 -1.84 -55.95
CA GLU A 506 -10.01 -1.35 -56.24
C GLU A 506 -10.96 -1.68 -55.08
N SER A 507 -10.98 -2.94 -54.63
CA SER A 507 -11.79 -3.42 -53.51
C SER A 507 -11.46 -2.70 -52.21
N LEU A 508 -10.18 -2.48 -51.92
CA LEU A 508 -9.75 -1.73 -50.72
C LEU A 508 -10.22 -0.28 -50.76
N ILE A 509 -10.15 0.39 -51.92
CA ILE A 509 -10.61 1.76 -52.10
C ILE A 509 -12.13 1.86 -51.93
N GLU A 510 -12.89 0.93 -52.51
CA GLU A 510 -14.36 0.89 -52.35
C GLU A 510 -14.76 0.67 -50.90
N ARG A 511 -14.12 -0.30 -50.23
CA ARG A 511 -14.30 -0.56 -48.80
C ARG A 511 -14.01 0.69 -47.98
N PHE A 512 -12.87 1.34 -48.22
CA PHE A 512 -12.50 2.58 -47.53
C PHE A 512 -13.54 3.68 -47.72
N LYS A 513 -13.97 3.94 -48.96
CA LYS A 513 -14.99 4.96 -49.27
C LYS A 513 -16.31 4.68 -48.54
N ARG A 514 -16.77 3.43 -48.56
CA ARG A 514 -18.00 3.00 -47.89
C ARG A 514 -17.94 3.31 -46.39
N MET A 515 -16.86 2.90 -45.74
CA MET A 515 -16.66 3.12 -44.29
C MET A 515 -16.60 4.60 -43.94
N MET A 516 -15.96 5.42 -44.79
CA MET A 516 -15.92 6.87 -44.59
C MET A 516 -17.31 7.51 -44.69
N VAL A 517 -18.20 7.01 -45.57
CA VAL A 517 -19.59 7.48 -45.70
C VAL A 517 -20.43 7.05 -44.49
N GLU A 518 -20.30 5.80 -44.04
CA GLU A 518 -21.03 5.24 -42.90
C GLU A 518 -20.66 5.92 -41.56
N SER A 519 -19.45 6.46 -41.45
CA SER A 519 -18.95 7.12 -40.23
C SER A 519 -19.52 8.54 -39.94
N ASN A 520 -20.59 8.96 -40.63
CA ASN A 520 -21.37 10.19 -40.35
C ASN A 520 -20.57 11.50 -40.19
N ARG A 521 -19.53 11.72 -41.02
CA ARG A 521 -18.84 13.02 -41.08
C ARG A 521 -19.36 13.81 -42.28
N PRO A 522 -19.80 15.08 -42.14
CA PRO A 522 -20.35 15.84 -43.25
C PRO A 522 -19.29 16.01 -44.34
N ALA A 523 -19.46 15.29 -45.45
CA ALA A 523 -18.59 15.42 -46.61
C ALA A 523 -18.84 16.78 -47.25
N SER A 524 -17.93 17.73 -47.06
CA SER A 524 -17.89 18.90 -47.95
C SER A 524 -17.59 18.39 -49.35
N LYS A 525 -18.32 18.92 -50.33
CA LYS A 525 -18.64 18.28 -51.62
C LYS A 525 -17.48 17.79 -52.51
N ASN A 526 -16.20 17.84 -52.13
CA ASN A 526 -15.09 17.43 -52.99
C ASN A 526 -13.90 16.68 -52.33
N ARG A 527 -13.81 16.46 -51.01
CA ARG A 527 -12.70 15.67 -50.41
C ARG A 527 -13.13 14.87 -49.17
N LEU A 528 -12.80 13.57 -49.17
CA LEU A 528 -12.91 12.72 -47.98
C LEU A 528 -11.91 13.24 -46.92
N PRO A 529 -12.33 13.46 -45.67
CA PRO A 529 -11.40 13.88 -44.62
C PRO A 529 -10.42 12.75 -44.27
N LEU A 530 -9.27 13.09 -43.69
CA LEU A 530 -8.35 12.09 -43.15
C LEU A 530 -9.00 11.39 -41.95
N PRO A 531 -9.00 10.05 -41.88
CA PRO A 531 -9.51 9.32 -40.73
C PRO A 531 -8.56 9.52 -39.54
N PRO A 532 -9.11 9.70 -38.31
CA PRO A 532 -8.29 9.82 -37.12
C PRO A 532 -7.49 8.52 -36.90
N THR A 533 -6.29 8.63 -36.35
CA THR A 533 -5.52 7.44 -35.95
C THR A 533 -5.94 7.05 -34.55
N THR A 534 -6.67 5.94 -34.41
CA THR A 534 -7.20 5.50 -33.11
C THR A 534 -6.21 4.67 -32.30
N GLY A 535 -5.11 4.22 -32.93
CA GLY A 535 -4.17 3.28 -32.33
C GLY A 535 -4.68 1.85 -32.25
N HIS A 536 -5.89 1.57 -32.74
CA HIS A 536 -6.46 0.23 -32.83
C HIS A 536 -6.54 -0.21 -34.29
N TRP A 537 -5.79 -1.25 -34.65
CA TRP A 537 -5.78 -1.81 -36.00
C TRP A 537 -6.94 -2.78 -36.20
N SER A 538 -7.78 -2.54 -37.20
CA SER A 538 -8.91 -3.40 -37.54
C SER A 538 -9.29 -3.27 -39.01
N PRO A 539 -9.70 -4.36 -39.68
CA PRO A 539 -10.20 -4.29 -41.06
C PRO A 539 -11.48 -3.46 -41.20
N ASN A 540 -12.15 -3.16 -40.09
CA ASN A 540 -13.35 -2.32 -40.03
C ASN A 540 -13.03 -0.88 -39.56
N GLU A 541 -11.75 -0.50 -39.51
CA GLU A 541 -11.34 0.87 -39.21
C GLU A 541 -10.77 1.56 -40.47
N PRO A 542 -11.27 2.77 -40.86
CA PRO A 542 -10.82 3.43 -42.08
C PRO A 542 -9.33 3.77 -42.09
N ASN A 543 -8.74 4.09 -40.93
CA ASN A 543 -7.32 4.44 -40.83
C ASN A 543 -6.42 3.24 -41.17
N THR A 544 -6.77 2.04 -40.67
CA THR A 544 -6.10 0.78 -41.03
C THR A 544 -6.10 0.55 -42.54
N VAL A 545 -7.27 0.62 -43.21
CA VAL A 545 -7.37 0.40 -44.66
C VAL A 545 -6.59 1.46 -45.45
N LEU A 546 -6.66 2.72 -45.01
CA LEU A 546 -5.88 3.80 -45.61
C LEU A 546 -4.37 3.53 -45.52
N ARG A 547 -3.89 3.05 -44.37
CA ARG A 547 -2.47 2.69 -44.18
C ARG A 547 -2.05 1.56 -45.10
N VAL A 548 -2.85 0.50 -45.26
CA VAL A 548 -2.56 -0.56 -46.24
C VAL A 548 -2.41 0.02 -47.65
N LEU A 549 -3.29 0.94 -48.06
CA LEU A 549 -3.18 1.63 -49.36
C LEU A 549 -1.92 2.49 -49.46
N CYS A 550 -1.48 3.15 -48.38
CA CYS A 550 -0.25 3.96 -48.36
C CYS A 550 1.00 3.13 -48.68
N TYR A 551 1.09 1.92 -48.14
CA TYR A 551 2.19 0.99 -48.35
C TYR A 551 2.00 0.08 -49.57
N ARG A 552 0.87 0.17 -50.28
CA ARG A 552 0.59 -0.65 -51.47
C ARG A 552 1.40 -0.17 -52.67
N ASN A 553 2.25 -1.05 -53.21
CA ASN A 553 3.05 -0.78 -54.40
C ASN A 553 2.29 -1.07 -55.69
N ASP A 554 1.23 -0.30 -55.97
CA ASP A 554 0.54 -0.35 -57.26
C ASP A 554 0.01 1.03 -57.70
N GLU A 555 -0.28 1.14 -59.01
CA GLU A 555 -0.71 2.41 -59.61
C GLU A 555 -2.07 2.87 -59.11
N THR A 556 -2.99 1.94 -58.84
CA THR A 556 -4.36 2.24 -58.43
C THR A 556 -4.38 2.94 -57.07
N ALA A 557 -3.67 2.40 -56.08
CA ALA A 557 -3.54 2.98 -54.75
C ALA A 557 -2.82 4.33 -54.78
N THR A 558 -1.68 4.44 -55.48
CA THR A 558 -0.91 5.71 -55.51
C THR A 558 -1.69 6.84 -56.19
N LYS A 559 -2.44 6.54 -57.26
CA LYS A 559 -3.31 7.54 -57.95
C LYS A 559 -4.45 7.98 -57.04
N PHE A 560 -5.09 7.05 -56.32
CA PHE A 560 -6.14 7.37 -55.36
C PHE A 560 -5.65 8.29 -54.23
N LEU A 561 -4.54 7.94 -53.58
CA LEU A 561 -3.98 8.72 -52.47
C LEU A 561 -3.54 10.13 -52.91
N LYS A 562 -2.96 10.25 -54.11
CA LYS A 562 -2.63 11.55 -54.70
C LYS A 562 -3.89 12.39 -54.94
N LYS A 563 -4.94 11.81 -55.53
CA LYS A 563 -6.17 12.55 -55.89
C LYS A 563 -6.99 12.96 -54.67
N THR A 564 -7.12 12.08 -53.68
CA THR A 564 -7.98 12.31 -52.51
C THR A 564 -7.31 13.17 -51.44
N TYR A 565 -6.02 12.93 -51.18
CA TYR A 565 -5.31 13.51 -50.02
C TYR A 565 -4.04 14.30 -50.39
N ASN A 566 -3.61 14.27 -51.65
CA ASN A 566 -2.35 14.86 -52.10
C ASN A 566 -1.12 14.39 -51.31
N LEU A 567 -1.08 13.11 -50.92
CA LEU A 567 0.04 12.55 -50.15
C LEU A 567 1.35 12.57 -50.98
N PRO A 568 2.49 12.91 -50.36
CA PRO A 568 3.78 12.92 -51.03
C PRO A 568 4.34 11.49 -51.19
N LYS A 569 5.27 11.33 -52.15
CA LYS A 569 5.99 10.05 -52.36
C LYS A 569 7.19 9.86 -51.43
N LYS A 570 7.76 10.97 -50.96
CA LYS A 570 8.92 11.05 -50.07
C LYS A 570 8.63 12.11 -49.01
N ILE A 571 9.23 11.95 -47.84
CA ILE A 571 9.19 12.94 -46.75
C ILE A 571 10.22 14.02 -47.04
#